data_AF-A0A6P6TXX3-F1
#
_entry.id   AF-A0A6P6TXX3-F1
#
_cell.length_a   1.000
_cell.length_b   1.000
_cell.length_c   1.000
_cell.angle_alpha   90.00
_cell.angle_beta   90.00
_cell.angle_gamma   90.00
#
_symmetry.space_group_name_H-M   'P 1'
#
loop_
_entity.id
_entity.type
_entity.pdbx_description
1 polymer ?
#
loop_
_entity_poly.entity_id
_entity_poly.type
_entity_poly.pdbx_seq_one_letter_code
_entity_poly.pdbx_strand_id
1 'polypeptide(L)'
;MRLQTAADEVRCKTFPMFLKGKARLWFQGLAPGSIRSFPELAKQFAAQFVSSKTYSKNVTHLMAIMQKPDESLRNFMTRFNTESLQIRDKDEKVVMAVFMNRLRVEELFYKLAEKPPGDLEELLTRVHAAANAEEAAHLKRESDREIGDRRGRETPPRTRTARPRRMFSTGSQRIKLPINRRFRKKATPP
;
A
#
# COMPACT_ATOMS: atom_id res chain seq x y z
N MET A 1 41.16 -6.28 24.86
CA MET A 1 40.68 -6.92 26.12
C MET A 1 39.19 -7.23 26.00
N ARG A 2 38.75 -8.44 26.37
CA ARG A 2 37.32 -8.81 26.44
C ARG A 2 36.80 -8.52 27.86
N LEU A 3 36.01 -7.44 28.02
CA LEU A 3 35.46 -7.02 29.32
C LEU A 3 34.16 -7.74 29.70
N GLN A 4 33.63 -8.59 28.82
CA GLN A 4 32.35 -9.29 29.03
C GLN A 4 32.42 -10.34 30.15
N THR A 5 33.61 -10.86 30.45
CA THR A 5 33.85 -11.85 31.52
C THR A 5 34.54 -11.24 32.75
N ALA A 6 34.71 -9.91 32.78
CA ALA A 6 35.39 -9.23 33.88
C ALA A 6 34.43 -8.98 35.06
N ALA A 7 34.99 -8.87 36.27
CA ALA A 7 34.22 -8.49 37.45
C ALA A 7 33.54 -7.12 37.28
N ASP A 8 32.37 -6.96 37.88
CA ASP A 8 31.56 -5.74 37.74
C ASP A 8 32.32 -4.47 38.13
N GLU A 9 33.19 -4.53 39.13
CA GLU A 9 34.05 -3.42 39.52
C GLU A 9 34.96 -2.97 38.38
N VAL A 10 35.58 -3.91 37.66
CA VAL A 10 36.43 -3.61 36.50
C VAL A 10 35.61 -3.00 35.38
N ARG A 11 34.39 -3.51 35.16
CA ARG A 11 33.49 -3.00 34.12
C ARG A 11 33.01 -1.58 34.43
N CYS A 12 32.65 -1.29 35.67
CA CYS A 12 32.26 0.06 36.12
C CYS A 12 33.43 1.06 35.99
N LYS A 13 34.65 0.66 36.38
CA LYS A 13 35.84 1.52 36.29
C LYS A 13 36.27 1.79 34.84
N THR A 14 36.07 0.82 33.94
CA THR A 14 36.44 0.97 32.52
C THR A 14 35.36 1.64 31.67
N PHE A 15 34.09 1.63 32.11
CA PHE A 15 32.96 2.22 31.38
C PHE A 15 33.17 3.67 30.89
N PRO A 16 33.73 4.62 31.68
CA PRO A 16 33.90 6.01 31.26
C PRO A 16 34.89 6.19 30.10
N MET A 17 35.77 5.21 29.89
CA MET A 17 36.71 5.19 28.77
C MET A 17 35.98 5.11 27.42
N PHE A 18 34.79 4.50 27.41
CA PHE A 18 33.96 4.33 26.21
C PHE A 18 32.94 5.46 26.01
N LEU A 19 32.83 6.41 26.95
CA LEU A 19 31.89 7.52 26.86
C LEU A 19 32.54 8.78 26.26
N LYS A 20 31.74 9.55 25.52
CA LYS A 20 32.12 10.86 24.95
C LYS A 20 31.07 11.93 25.26
N GLY A 21 31.49 13.20 25.29
CA GLY A 21 30.58 14.34 25.43
C GLY A 21 29.71 14.28 26.70
N LYS A 22 28.41 14.57 26.55
CA LYS A 22 27.44 14.62 27.67
C LYS A 22 27.37 13.32 28.49
N ALA A 23 27.57 12.17 27.85
CA ALA A 23 27.61 10.87 28.52
C ALA A 23 28.76 10.75 29.52
N ARG A 24 29.95 11.23 29.14
CA ARG A 24 31.12 11.23 30.03
C ARG A 24 30.93 12.22 31.18
N LEU A 25 30.42 13.41 30.91
CA LEU A 25 30.17 14.43 31.93
C LEU A 25 29.15 13.97 32.98
N TRP A 26 28.08 13.28 32.55
CA TRP A 26 27.13 12.69 33.48
C TRP A 26 27.79 11.67 34.41
N PHE A 27 28.58 10.74 33.86
CA PHE A 27 29.24 9.73 34.68
C PHE A 27 30.18 10.37 35.71
N GLN A 28 30.91 11.42 35.30
CA GLN A 28 31.81 12.18 36.19
C GLN A 28 31.08 12.94 37.30
N GLY A 29 29.79 13.26 37.10
CA GLY A 29 28.95 13.94 38.09
C GLY A 29 28.27 13.00 39.10
N LEU A 30 28.44 11.68 38.98
CA LEU A 30 27.87 10.73 39.92
C LEU A 30 28.63 10.76 41.26
N ALA A 31 27.90 10.63 42.37
CA ALA A 31 28.51 10.60 43.69
C ALA A 31 29.41 9.35 43.84
N PRO A 32 30.59 9.46 44.49
CA PRO A 32 31.44 8.31 44.76
C PRO A 32 30.68 7.19 45.48
N GLY A 33 30.78 5.95 44.97
CA GLY A 33 30.10 4.79 45.55
C GLY A 33 28.59 4.70 45.27
N SER A 34 28.03 5.58 44.42
CA SER A 34 26.60 5.54 44.05
C SER A 34 26.22 4.40 43.11
N ILE A 35 27.20 3.67 42.56
CA ILE A 35 27.00 2.52 41.68
C ILE A 35 27.72 1.34 42.30
N ARG A 36 27.00 0.25 42.56
CA ARG A 36 27.54 -0.96 43.20
C ARG A 36 27.77 -2.11 42.23
N SER A 37 27.21 -2.03 41.02
CA SER A 37 27.31 -3.10 40.02
C SER A 37 27.22 -2.55 38.59
N PHE A 38 27.71 -3.33 37.62
CA PHE A 38 27.61 -2.94 36.21
C PHE A 38 26.17 -2.93 35.69
N PRO A 39 25.29 -3.87 36.06
CA PRO A 39 23.86 -3.81 35.72
C PRO A 39 23.17 -2.53 36.23
N GLU A 40 23.50 -2.08 37.44
CA GLU A 40 22.96 -0.84 38.01
C GLU A 40 23.42 0.39 37.21
N LEU A 41 24.71 0.45 36.86
CA LEU A 41 25.25 1.48 35.97
C LEU A 41 24.55 1.48 34.62
N ALA A 42 24.37 0.31 34.00
CA ALA A 42 23.69 0.19 32.72
C ALA A 42 22.24 0.69 32.79
N LYS A 43 21.53 0.39 33.89
CA LYS A 43 20.16 0.86 34.13
C LYS A 43 20.10 2.38 34.28
N GLN A 44 20.99 2.98 35.07
CA GLN A 44 21.03 4.44 35.26
C GLN A 44 21.46 5.16 33.98
N PHE A 45 22.45 4.63 33.27
CA PHE A 45 22.88 5.15 31.97
C PHE A 45 21.75 5.11 30.96
N ALA A 46 20.99 4.00 30.91
CA ALA A 46 19.81 3.90 30.09
C ALA A 46 18.74 4.92 30.51
N ALA A 47 18.41 5.05 31.80
CA ALA A 47 17.44 6.04 32.25
C ALA A 47 17.83 7.48 31.85
N GLN A 48 19.12 7.81 31.90
CA GLN A 48 19.62 9.15 31.60
C GLN A 48 19.73 9.46 30.10
N PHE A 49 20.27 8.52 29.32
CA PHE A 49 20.62 8.74 27.90
C PHE A 49 19.73 8.00 26.92
N VAL A 50 19.04 6.97 27.39
CA VAL A 50 17.85 6.41 26.73
C VAL A 50 16.63 7.16 27.28
N SER A 51 16.73 8.50 27.31
CA SER A 51 15.59 9.38 27.47
C SER A 51 14.71 9.23 26.23
N SER A 52 13.60 8.49 26.35
CA SER A 52 12.42 8.42 25.46
C SER A 52 12.64 8.78 23.98
N LYS A 53 13.73 8.35 23.34
CA LYS A 53 13.83 8.39 21.87
C LYS A 53 12.89 7.38 21.23
N THR A 54 12.40 6.42 22.02
CA THR A 54 11.01 6.00 21.88
C THR A 54 10.13 7.17 22.35
N TYR A 55 9.89 8.15 21.48
CA TYR A 55 8.53 8.67 21.46
C TYR A 55 7.71 7.41 21.25
N SER A 56 7.07 6.87 22.29
CA SER A 56 6.04 5.88 22.05
C SER A 56 5.04 6.66 21.24
N LYS A 57 5.14 6.56 19.92
CA LYS A 57 4.14 7.08 19.00
C LYS A 57 2.84 6.59 19.59
N ASN A 58 1.98 7.51 19.97
CA ASN A 58 0.71 7.15 20.56
C ASN A 58 -0.20 6.66 19.43
N VAL A 59 -1.36 6.09 19.76
CA VAL A 59 -2.33 5.64 18.77
C VAL A 59 -2.70 6.77 17.79
N THR A 60 -2.66 8.03 18.21
CA THR A 60 -2.90 9.20 17.36
C THR A 60 -1.92 9.26 16.17
N HIS A 61 -0.71 8.73 16.31
CA HIS A 61 0.23 8.61 15.19
C HIS A 61 -0.27 7.63 14.12
N LEU A 62 -0.86 6.48 14.51
CA LEU A 62 -1.47 5.56 13.53
C LEU A 62 -2.64 6.20 12.80
N MET A 63 -3.37 7.09 13.48
CA MET A 63 -4.44 7.86 12.86
C MET A 63 -3.97 8.80 11.75
N ALA A 64 -2.68 9.13 11.66
CA ALA A 64 -2.14 9.91 10.54
C ALA A 64 -1.77 9.04 9.32
N ILE A 65 -1.69 7.72 9.50
CA ILE A 65 -1.24 6.79 8.46
C ILE A 65 -2.45 6.35 7.65
N MET A 66 -2.75 7.09 6.58
CA MET A 66 -3.76 6.73 5.60
C MET A 66 -3.12 6.02 4.40
N GLN A 67 -3.86 5.07 3.82
CA GLN A 67 -3.52 4.54 2.51
C GLN A 67 -3.53 5.68 1.48
N LYS A 68 -2.51 5.76 0.63
CA LYS A 68 -2.43 6.79 -0.43
C LYS A 68 -3.25 6.36 -1.66
N PRO A 69 -3.71 7.29 -2.52
CA PRO A 69 -4.53 6.95 -3.69
C PRO A 69 -3.90 5.95 -4.66
N ASP A 70 -2.59 6.00 -4.79
CA ASP A 70 -1.74 5.26 -5.72
C ASP A 70 -0.96 4.13 -5.03
N GLU A 71 -1.29 3.84 -3.77
CA GLU A 71 -0.58 2.86 -2.97
C GLU A 71 -1.33 1.53 -2.89
N SER A 72 -0.65 0.45 -3.30
CA SER A 72 -1.16 -0.91 -3.16
C SER A 72 -1.39 -1.28 -1.71
N LEU A 73 -2.36 -2.16 -1.47
CA LEU A 73 -2.70 -2.60 -0.12
C LEU A 73 -1.51 -3.20 0.64
N ARG A 74 -0.62 -3.90 -0.08
CA ARG A 74 0.60 -4.50 0.49
C ARG A 74 1.60 -3.45 1.01
N ASN A 75 1.78 -2.37 0.26
CA ASN A 75 2.67 -1.28 0.65
C ASN A 75 2.11 -0.52 1.86
N PHE A 76 0.80 -0.24 1.84
CA PHE A 76 0.12 0.37 2.98
C PHE A 76 0.26 -0.48 4.25
N MET A 77 -0.04 -1.78 4.16
CA MET A 77 0.06 -2.72 5.27
C MET A 77 1.47 -2.77 5.86
N THR A 78 2.49 -2.78 4.99
CA THR A 78 3.90 -2.78 5.41
C THR A 78 4.23 -1.51 6.20
N ARG A 79 3.87 -0.32 5.67
CA ARG A 79 4.08 0.96 6.37
C ARG A 79 3.34 1.02 7.69
N PHE A 80 2.07 0.62 7.70
CA PHE A 80 1.25 0.62 8.91
C PHE A 80 1.84 -0.30 9.99
N ASN A 81 2.31 -1.49 9.62
CA ASN A 81 2.93 -2.42 10.55
C ASN A 81 4.27 -1.89 11.11
N THR A 82 5.14 -1.35 10.25
CA THR A 82 6.40 -0.73 10.69
C THR A 82 6.18 0.38 11.70
N GLU A 83 5.16 1.21 11.50
CA GLU A 83 4.83 2.29 12.43
C GLU A 83 4.14 1.79 13.71
N SER A 84 3.28 0.78 13.60
CA SER A 84 2.64 0.11 14.75
C SER A 84 3.64 -0.56 15.67
N LEU A 85 4.75 -1.11 15.15
CA LEU A 85 5.82 -1.68 15.97
C LEU A 85 6.54 -0.64 16.85
N GLN A 86 6.46 0.65 16.51
CA GLN A 86 7.06 1.73 17.31
C GLN A 86 6.18 2.16 18.49
N ILE A 87 4.97 1.60 18.60
CA ILE A 87 4.00 1.88 19.67
C ILE A 87 4.09 0.79 20.74
N ARG A 88 4.34 1.21 21.99
CA ARG A 88 4.33 0.32 23.17
C ARG A 88 2.90 0.20 23.71
N ASP A 89 2.58 -0.94 24.31
CA ASP A 89 1.33 -1.18 25.06
C ASP A 89 0.06 -0.80 24.28
N LYS A 90 -0.02 -1.23 23.01
CA LYS A 90 -1.17 -0.97 22.14
C LYS A 90 -2.29 -1.99 22.37
N ASP A 91 -3.52 -1.50 22.48
CA ASP A 91 -4.72 -2.33 22.43
C ASP A 91 -4.93 -2.81 20.98
N GLU A 92 -4.93 -4.12 20.80
CA GLU A 92 -5.08 -4.77 19.50
C GLU A 92 -6.38 -4.35 18.79
N LYS A 93 -7.49 -4.22 19.52
CA LYS A 93 -8.78 -3.80 18.96
C LYS A 93 -8.71 -2.37 18.44
N VAL A 94 -7.99 -1.51 19.15
CA VAL A 94 -7.76 -0.12 18.72
C VAL A 94 -6.91 -0.09 17.44
N VAL A 95 -5.85 -0.90 17.37
CA VAL A 95 -5.00 -1.00 16.18
C VAL A 95 -5.80 -1.49 14.97
N MET A 96 -6.63 -2.53 15.14
CA MET A 96 -7.50 -3.06 14.09
C MET A 96 -8.51 -2.00 13.62
N ALA A 97 -9.18 -1.31 14.55
CA ALA A 97 -10.13 -0.26 14.23
C ALA A 97 -9.46 0.89 13.46
N VAL A 98 -8.29 1.34 13.90
CA VAL A 98 -7.53 2.39 13.20
C VAL A 98 -7.12 1.91 11.81
N PHE A 99 -6.63 0.68 11.66
CA PHE A 99 -6.26 0.12 10.37
C PHE A 99 -7.44 0.15 9.39
N MET A 100 -8.61 -0.38 9.80
CA MET A 100 -9.80 -0.41 8.94
C MET A 100 -10.26 1.00 8.55
N ASN A 101 -10.28 1.94 9.49
CA ASN A 101 -10.64 3.35 9.24
C ASN A 101 -9.62 4.12 8.37
N ARG A 102 -8.49 3.52 8.03
CA ARG A 102 -7.42 4.15 7.25
C ARG A 102 -7.23 3.53 5.87
N LEU A 103 -8.02 2.50 5.55
CA LEU A 103 -8.14 1.95 4.21
C LEU A 103 -8.85 2.93 3.27
N ARG A 104 -8.37 3.02 2.03
CA ARG A 104 -9.09 3.71 0.95
C ARG A 104 -9.78 2.76 -0.01
N VAL A 105 -9.42 1.47 0.04
CA VAL A 105 -10.11 0.42 -0.73
C VAL A 105 -11.50 0.22 -0.13
N GLU A 106 -12.49 0.95 -0.65
CA GLU A 106 -13.86 0.97 -0.12
C GLU A 106 -14.47 -0.44 -0.04
N GLU A 107 -14.30 -1.26 -1.07
CA GLU A 107 -14.83 -2.62 -1.10
C GLU A 107 -14.28 -3.48 0.05
N LEU A 108 -12.98 -3.34 0.35
CA LEU A 108 -12.36 -4.06 1.47
C LEU A 108 -12.85 -3.50 2.81
N PHE A 109 -12.96 -2.18 2.93
CA PHE A 109 -13.51 -1.54 4.13
C PHE A 109 -14.93 -2.05 4.43
N TYR A 110 -15.83 -2.06 3.44
CA TYR A 110 -17.20 -2.54 3.63
C TYR A 110 -17.25 -4.02 4.02
N LYS A 111 -16.44 -4.89 3.37
CA LYS A 111 -16.37 -6.32 3.72
C LYS A 111 -15.91 -6.54 5.17
N LEU A 112 -14.93 -5.75 5.62
CA LEU A 112 -14.43 -5.83 6.99
C LEU A 112 -15.42 -5.23 8.00
N ALA A 113 -16.19 -4.20 7.61
CA ALA A 113 -17.22 -3.62 8.46
C ALA A 113 -18.47 -4.51 8.59
N GLU A 114 -18.88 -5.18 7.51
CA GLU A 114 -20.00 -6.12 7.51
C GLU A 114 -19.71 -7.34 8.39
N LYS A 115 -18.48 -7.85 8.32
CA LYS A 115 -18.01 -8.98 9.12
C LYS A 115 -16.73 -8.58 9.84
N PRO A 116 -16.82 -7.92 10.99
CA PRO A 116 -15.65 -7.53 11.77
C PRO A 116 -14.78 -8.75 12.10
N PRO A 117 -13.46 -8.68 11.88
CA PRO A 117 -12.54 -9.73 12.32
C PRO A 117 -12.52 -9.81 13.85
N GLY A 118 -12.42 -11.02 14.39
CA GLY A 118 -12.41 -11.28 15.83
C GLY A 118 -11.08 -10.90 16.50
N ASP A 119 -9.98 -11.01 15.77
CA ASP A 119 -8.61 -10.72 16.20
C ASP A 119 -7.75 -10.19 15.05
N LEU A 120 -6.52 -9.79 15.36
CA LEU A 120 -5.58 -9.25 14.39
C LEU A 120 -5.16 -10.30 13.36
N GLU A 121 -5.03 -11.58 13.75
CA GLU A 121 -4.62 -12.65 12.84
C GLU A 121 -5.62 -12.82 11.69
N GLU A 122 -6.91 -12.84 12.02
CA GLU A 122 -7.99 -12.91 11.04
C GLU A 122 -8.01 -11.68 10.14
N LEU A 123 -7.82 -10.47 10.70
CA LEU A 123 -7.73 -9.24 9.92
C LEU A 123 -6.58 -9.33 8.90
N LEU A 124 -5.38 -9.69 9.35
CA LEU A 124 -4.19 -9.78 8.49
C LEU A 124 -4.41 -10.82 7.38
N THR A 125 -5.00 -11.97 7.70
CA THR A 125 -5.31 -13.02 6.73
C THR A 125 -6.22 -12.50 5.61
N ARG A 126 -7.30 -11.80 5.96
CA ARG A 126 -8.24 -11.23 4.98
C ARG A 126 -7.60 -10.12 4.13
N VAL A 127 -6.79 -9.27 4.75
CA VAL A 127 -6.05 -8.19 4.07
C VAL A 127 -5.03 -8.76 3.09
N HIS A 128 -4.29 -9.81 3.48
CA HIS A 128 -3.35 -10.49 2.58
C HIS A 128 -4.05 -11.12 1.37
N ALA A 129 -5.19 -11.78 1.59
CA ALA A 129 -5.98 -12.33 0.50
C ALA A 129 -6.45 -11.23 -0.47
N ALA A 130 -6.89 -10.08 0.06
CA ALA A 130 -7.28 -8.93 -0.74
C ALA A 130 -6.10 -8.35 -1.55
N ALA A 131 -4.91 -8.23 -0.94
CA ALA A 131 -3.72 -7.74 -1.63
C ALA A 131 -3.31 -8.67 -2.78
N ASN A 132 -3.38 -9.99 -2.58
CA ASN A 132 -3.10 -10.96 -3.64
C ASN A 132 -4.12 -10.87 -4.78
N ALA A 133 -5.40 -10.65 -4.46
CA ALA A 133 -6.46 -10.48 -5.45
C ALA A 133 -6.29 -9.17 -6.26
N GLU A 134 -5.86 -8.08 -5.60
CA GLU A 134 -5.53 -6.81 -6.24
C GLU A 134 -4.42 -6.99 -7.28
N GLU A 135 -3.32 -7.63 -6.90
CA GLU A 135 -2.18 -7.92 -7.79
C GLU A 135 -2.58 -8.83 -8.96
N ALA A 136 -3.35 -9.90 -8.70
CA ALA A 136 -3.84 -10.79 -9.75
C ALA A 136 -4.74 -10.06 -10.75
N ALA A 137 -5.59 -9.15 -10.26
CA ALA A 137 -6.43 -8.32 -11.12
C ALA A 137 -5.62 -7.32 -11.95
N HIS A 138 -4.54 -6.76 -11.37
CA HIS A 138 -3.61 -5.89 -12.10
C HIS A 138 -2.95 -6.63 -13.26
N LEU A 139 -2.35 -7.79 -12.99
CA LEU A 139 -1.68 -8.61 -14.00
C LEU A 139 -2.63 -9.06 -15.12
N LYS A 140 -3.88 -9.42 -14.78
CA LYS A 140 -4.90 -9.76 -15.78
C LYS A 140 -5.20 -8.58 -16.70
N ARG A 141 -5.38 -7.37 -16.15
CA ARG A 141 -5.64 -6.16 -16.94
C ARG A 141 -4.48 -5.81 -17.85
N GLU A 142 -3.24 -5.99 -17.39
CA GLU A 142 -2.04 -5.78 -18.22
C GLU A 142 -1.99 -6.78 -19.37
N SER A 143 -2.23 -8.07 -19.10
CA SER A 143 -2.29 -9.11 -20.13
C SER A 143 -3.37 -8.83 -21.17
N ASP A 144 -4.58 -8.44 -20.74
CA ASP A 144 -5.69 -8.10 -21.64
C ASP A 144 -5.34 -6.89 -22.54
N ARG A 145 -4.62 -5.90 -22.01
CA ARG A 145 -4.11 -4.74 -22.78
C ARG A 145 -3.08 -5.15 -23.82
N GLU A 146 -2.09 -5.97 -23.45
CA GLU A 146 -1.07 -6.46 -24.39
C GLU A 146 -1.70 -7.27 -25.52
N ILE A 147 -2.68 -8.11 -25.21
CA ILE A 147 -3.42 -8.90 -26.20
C ILE A 147 -4.24 -7.98 -27.14
N GLY A 148 -4.85 -6.92 -26.61
CA GLY A 148 -5.58 -5.93 -27.39
C GLY A 148 -4.67 -5.16 -28.36
N ASP A 149 -3.50 -4.73 -27.90
CA ASP A 149 -2.53 -3.96 -28.69
C ASP A 149 -1.92 -4.80 -29.83
N ARG A 150 -1.61 -6.08 -29.58
CA ARG A 150 -1.18 -7.03 -30.63
C ARG A 150 -2.25 -7.21 -31.72
N ARG A 151 -3.52 -7.37 -31.34
CA ARG A 151 -4.63 -7.50 -32.31
C ARG A 151 -4.88 -6.21 -33.11
N GLY A 152 -4.66 -5.04 -32.52
CA GLY A 152 -4.76 -3.75 -33.20
C GLY A 152 -3.66 -3.52 -34.24
N ARG A 153 -2.50 -4.16 -34.10
CA ARG A 153 -1.35 -4.02 -35.02
C ARG A 153 -1.39 -4.97 -36.22
N GLU A 154 -2.13 -6.08 -36.13
CA GLU A 154 -2.20 -7.12 -37.16
C GLU A 154 -3.28 -6.90 -38.24
N THR A 155 -4.02 -5.79 -38.20
CA THR A 155 -4.97 -5.45 -39.28
C THR A 155 -4.44 -4.29 -40.14
N PRO A 156 -3.83 -4.57 -41.32
CA PRO A 156 -3.66 -3.53 -42.32
C PRO A 156 -5.02 -3.16 -42.89
N PRO A 157 -5.30 -1.88 -43.18
CA PRO A 157 -6.51 -1.51 -43.91
C PRO A 157 -6.41 -2.15 -45.31
N ARG A 158 -7.26 -3.14 -45.60
CA ARG A 158 -7.48 -3.57 -46.99
C ARG A 158 -8.10 -2.39 -47.73
N THR A 159 -7.28 -1.59 -48.40
CA THR A 159 -7.70 -0.68 -49.47
C THR A 159 -8.34 -1.53 -50.55
N ARG A 160 -9.67 -1.67 -50.50
CA ARG A 160 -10.45 -2.38 -51.50
C ARG A 160 -10.67 -1.47 -52.71
N THR A 161 -9.60 -1.20 -53.46
CA THR A 161 -9.71 -0.69 -54.83
C THR A 161 -9.84 -1.87 -55.78
N ALA A 162 -11.07 -2.27 -56.09
CA ALA A 162 -11.35 -3.12 -57.25
C ALA A 162 -12.72 -2.78 -57.85
N ARG A 163 -12.64 -2.22 -59.06
CA ARG A 163 -13.71 -1.80 -59.98
C ARG A 163 -14.89 -2.78 -60.08
N PRO A 164 -16.13 -2.29 -60.31
CA PRO A 164 -17.23 -3.16 -60.70
C PRO A 164 -17.12 -3.51 -62.20
N ARG A 165 -16.84 -4.78 -62.53
CA ARG A 165 -17.03 -5.31 -63.89
C ARG A 165 -18.53 -5.51 -64.12
N ARG A 166 -19.10 -4.70 -65.01
CA ARG A 166 -20.45 -4.87 -65.56
C ARG A 166 -20.51 -6.16 -66.38
N MET A 167 -21.36 -7.11 -65.99
CA MET A 167 -21.86 -8.15 -66.90
C MET A 167 -23.18 -7.67 -67.49
N PHE A 168 -23.19 -7.38 -68.79
CA PHE A 168 -24.41 -7.23 -69.56
C PHE A 168 -24.69 -8.57 -70.24
N SER A 169 -25.80 -9.20 -69.89
CA SER A 169 -26.51 -10.17 -70.72
C SER A 169 -27.94 -9.67 -70.82
N THR A 170 -28.30 -9.16 -72.00
CA THR A 170 -29.67 -8.75 -72.33
C THR A 170 -30.23 -9.71 -73.36
N GLY A 171 -31.20 -10.53 -72.93
CA GLY A 171 -32.17 -11.22 -73.78
C GLY A 171 -33.58 -10.80 -73.37
N SER A 172 -34.16 -9.88 -74.16
CA SER A 172 -35.58 -9.60 -74.42
C SER A 172 -36.68 -10.08 -73.44
N GLN A 173 -37.45 -9.15 -72.85
CA GLN A 173 -38.84 -8.84 -73.24
C GLN A 173 -39.53 -7.77 -72.36
N ARG A 174 -39.87 -6.64 -72.99
CA ARG A 174 -41.17 -5.96 -73.01
C ARG A 174 -42.05 -5.97 -71.72
N ILE A 175 -42.29 -4.78 -71.13
CA ILE A 175 -43.59 -4.04 -71.12
C ILE A 175 -43.57 -2.84 -70.12
N LYS A 176 -43.83 -1.65 -70.69
CA LYS A 176 -44.49 -0.42 -70.21
C LYS A 176 -44.66 -0.13 -68.69
N LEU A 177 -43.98 0.94 -68.26
CA LEU A 177 -44.38 2.12 -67.45
C LEU A 177 -45.92 2.40 -67.30
N PRO A 178 -46.41 3.28 -66.38
CA PRO A 178 -45.68 4.13 -65.40
C PRO A 178 -46.45 4.43 -64.06
N ILE A 179 -45.99 5.49 -63.36
CA ILE A 179 -46.80 6.57 -62.72
C ILE A 179 -46.87 6.60 -61.17
N ASN A 180 -46.20 7.65 -60.64
CA ASN A 180 -46.60 8.57 -59.55
C ASN A 180 -46.81 8.02 -58.12
N ARG A 181 -46.53 8.76 -57.04
CA ARG A 181 -46.67 10.21 -56.85
C ARG A 181 -45.87 10.64 -55.61
N ARG A 182 -45.22 11.80 -55.74
CA ARG A 182 -44.79 12.74 -54.70
C ARG A 182 -45.69 12.77 -53.46
N PHE A 183 -45.09 12.89 -52.26
CA PHE A 183 -45.39 13.93 -51.26
C PHE A 183 -44.11 14.18 -50.42
N ARG A 184 -43.38 15.28 -50.65
CA ARG A 184 -43.37 16.55 -49.87
C ARG A 184 -43.26 16.30 -48.35
N LYS A 185 -42.06 16.43 -47.77
CA LYS A 185 -41.48 17.64 -47.13
C LYS A 185 -42.33 18.22 -45.98
N LYS A 186 -41.76 18.23 -44.77
CA LYS A 186 -41.40 19.38 -43.88
C LYS A 186 -41.15 18.80 -42.47
N ALA A 187 -39.98 18.97 -41.82
CA ALA A 187 -39.46 20.19 -41.16
C ALA A 187 -40.47 20.77 -40.15
N THR A 188 -40.24 21.05 -38.87
CA THR A 188 -39.15 20.95 -37.85
C THR A 188 -39.82 21.36 -36.51
N PRO A 189 -39.18 21.24 -35.33
CA PRO A 189 -39.81 21.24 -34.00
C PRO A 189 -40.00 22.66 -33.40
N PRO A 190 -40.58 22.75 -32.19
CA PRO A 190 -39.73 22.93 -31.00
C PRO A 190 -39.83 21.81 -29.95
#